data_AF-Q6K6N7-F1
#
_entry.id   AF-Q6K6N7-F1
#
_cell.length_a   1.000
_cell.length_b   1.000
_cell.length_c   1.000
_cell.angle_alpha   90.00
_cell.angle_beta   90.00
_cell.angle_gamma   90.00
#
_symmetry.space_group_name_H-M   'P 1'
#
loop_
_entity.id
_entity.type
_entity.pdbx_description
1 polymer ?
#
loop_
_entity_poly.entity_id
_entity_poly.type
_entity_poly.pdbx_seq_one_letter_code
_entity_poly.pdbx_strand_id
1 'polypeptide(L)'
;MVEAAAGRRSGANRRRPSGGGERRRQQQQHQRLVAVAVAARVVMVAPAATPAPAAGGGGGCVEDILGCLLGVLRALGVTWAAAARPQRQQPRLAAQTPRGPAPGADGRRAAAELRGIPGRIAGNGACAVASLYTLQGKKGVNQDAMIVWENFCSREDTIFCGVFDGHGPNGHLVAKRVRDLLPIKLGADLGTDEGRQTSTSSIKSNGDETGSPGNMGRDAEQNGEYPEIFTALRTSFLRAFNVMDRDLKLHKSIDCFFSGTTAVAVLKQGRNLIIGNLGDSRAILGTRDKDNQLMAVQLTVDLKPNIPSEAQRIRQRRGRIFALPEEPEVARVWLPKYNSPGLAMARAFGDFCLKDYGLISMPEVSYHRITEKDEFVVLATDGVWDVLSNTEVVSIVNRATSRASAARLLVESAHRAWRARFPTSKIDDCAVVCLFLDTDELSETSSSMARDMTNAVEVSSGQHSNTIQLSTGVSSDVVTAVLTDGDDLSAVDAVAKLVTLTDLPNNASGATQSITTK
;
A
#
# COMPACT_ATOMS: atom_id res chain seq x y z
N MET A 1 12.57 48.82 7.33
CA MET A 1 13.63 49.84 7.19
C MET A 1 14.62 49.34 6.14
N VAL A 2 14.45 49.82 4.89
CA VAL A 2 15.42 50.66 4.13
C VAL A 2 16.52 49.79 3.48
N GLU A 3 16.78 49.74 2.17
CA GLU A 3 16.16 50.25 0.94
C GLU A 3 16.87 49.55 -0.24
N ALA A 4 16.20 49.49 -1.39
CA ALA A 4 16.76 49.07 -2.67
C ALA A 4 17.63 50.19 -3.29
N ALA A 5 18.53 49.84 -4.23
CA ALA A 5 18.70 50.57 -5.49
C ALA A 5 19.65 49.87 -6.47
N ALA A 6 19.24 49.86 -7.73
CA ALA A 6 19.88 49.25 -8.88
C ALA A 6 21.00 50.12 -9.49
N GLY A 7 21.92 49.47 -10.23
CA GLY A 7 22.88 50.14 -11.12
C GLY A 7 23.34 49.22 -12.25
N ARG A 8 23.26 49.71 -13.49
CA ARG A 8 23.31 48.97 -14.77
C ARG A 8 24.72 48.83 -15.39
N ARG A 9 24.80 47.89 -16.37
CA ARG A 9 25.70 47.78 -17.56
C ARG A 9 27.14 47.30 -17.28
N SER A 10 27.81 46.47 -18.09
CA SER A 10 27.54 45.80 -19.38
C SER A 10 28.66 44.78 -19.65
N GLY A 11 28.32 43.63 -20.26
CA GLY A 11 29.11 42.91 -21.26
C GLY A 11 30.47 42.30 -20.87
N ALA A 12 30.51 40.98 -20.65
CA ALA A 12 31.63 40.14 -21.08
C ALA A 12 31.24 38.65 -21.07
N ASN A 13 31.39 38.01 -22.23
CA ASN A 13 31.37 36.57 -22.46
C ASN A 13 32.09 35.78 -21.35
N ARG A 14 31.43 34.76 -20.77
CA ARG A 14 32.11 33.54 -20.29
C ARG A 14 31.13 32.39 -20.04
N ARG A 15 31.46 31.26 -20.68
CA ARG A 15 30.81 29.95 -20.68
C ARG A 15 30.46 29.47 -19.26
N ARG A 16 29.24 28.96 -19.05
CA ARG A 16 28.83 28.25 -17.82
C ARG A 16 29.41 26.83 -17.82
N PRO A 17 30.09 26.39 -16.74
CA PRO A 17 30.54 25.01 -16.61
C PRO A 17 29.44 24.11 -16.06
N SER A 18 29.30 22.94 -16.67
CA SER A 18 28.44 21.82 -16.33
C SER A 18 28.91 21.10 -15.05
N GLY A 19 28.70 21.70 -13.87
CA GLY A 19 29.22 21.14 -12.59
C GLY A 19 28.21 20.39 -11.71
N GLY A 20 26.92 20.38 -12.05
CA GLY A 20 25.87 19.82 -11.19
C GLY A 20 25.73 18.29 -11.22
N GLY A 21 26.14 17.66 -12.32
CA GLY A 21 26.03 16.20 -12.51
C GLY A 21 27.10 15.40 -11.75
N GLU A 22 28.33 15.90 -11.70
CA GLU A 22 29.46 15.23 -11.04
C GLU A 22 29.32 15.21 -9.51
N ARG A 23 28.90 16.33 -8.89
CA ARG A 23 28.67 16.36 -7.43
C ARG A 23 27.59 15.37 -7.00
N ARG A 24 26.55 15.17 -7.82
CA ARG A 24 25.49 14.19 -7.55
C ARG A 24 25.95 12.74 -7.70
N ARG A 25 26.78 12.44 -8.71
CA ARG A 25 27.41 11.12 -8.85
C ARG A 25 28.33 10.83 -7.67
N GLN A 26 29.10 11.81 -7.21
CA GLN A 26 29.93 11.68 -6.01
C GLN A 26 29.11 11.43 -4.75
N GLN A 27 27.96 12.09 -4.58
CA GLN A 27 27.10 11.90 -3.39
C GLN A 27 26.43 10.51 -3.36
N GLN A 28 25.94 10.00 -4.49
CA GLN A 28 25.44 8.62 -4.59
C GLN A 28 26.55 7.58 -4.40
N GLN A 29 27.75 7.82 -4.95
CA GLN A 29 28.90 6.96 -4.69
C GLN A 29 29.31 6.98 -3.21
N HIS A 30 29.25 8.14 -2.55
CA HIS A 30 29.55 8.27 -1.13
C HIS A 30 28.53 7.53 -0.25
N GLN A 31 27.23 7.63 -0.53
CA GLN A 31 26.19 6.87 0.17
C GLN A 31 26.40 5.34 0.01
N ARG A 32 26.76 4.89 -1.20
CA ARG A 32 27.13 3.48 -1.44
C ARG A 32 28.38 3.08 -0.64
N LEU A 33 29.42 3.92 -0.63
CA LEU A 33 30.67 3.65 0.10
C LEU A 33 30.43 3.58 1.62
N VAL A 34 29.59 4.45 2.16
CA VAL A 34 29.19 4.45 3.57
C VAL A 34 28.41 3.18 3.90
N ALA A 35 27.45 2.77 3.06
CA ALA A 35 26.73 1.51 3.25
C ALA A 35 27.68 0.29 3.27
N VAL A 36 28.66 0.25 2.35
CA VAL A 36 29.70 -0.79 2.32
C VAL A 36 30.58 -0.75 3.57
N ALA A 37 31.03 0.43 4.01
CA ALA A 37 31.89 0.58 5.18
C ALA A 37 31.17 0.20 6.48
N VAL A 38 29.88 0.54 6.61
CA VAL A 38 29.04 0.15 7.75
C VAL A 38 28.86 -1.37 7.77
N ALA A 39 28.54 -2.00 6.63
CA ALA A 39 28.42 -3.45 6.53
C ALA A 39 29.75 -4.16 6.87
N ALA A 40 30.88 -3.69 6.34
CA ALA A 40 32.20 -4.26 6.61
C ALA A 40 32.62 -4.14 8.08
N ARG A 41 32.31 -3.02 8.76
CA ARG A 41 32.61 -2.86 10.19
C ARG A 41 31.69 -3.68 11.11
N VAL A 42 30.42 -3.88 10.74
CA VAL A 42 29.53 -4.77 11.51
C VAL A 42 30.07 -6.21 11.51
N VAL A 43 30.66 -6.65 10.40
CA VAL A 43 31.32 -7.97 10.28
C VAL A 43 32.61 -8.06 11.12
N MET A 44 33.39 -6.99 11.20
CA MET A 44 34.68 -6.96 11.93
C MET A 44 34.55 -6.85 13.46
N VAL A 45 33.37 -6.52 14.00
CA VAL A 45 33.14 -6.31 15.45
C VAL A 45 32.40 -7.48 16.10
N ALA A 46 32.08 -8.54 15.37
CA ALA A 46 31.55 -9.77 15.95
C ALA A 46 32.65 -10.48 16.79
N PRO A 47 32.45 -10.71 18.09
CA PRO A 47 33.45 -11.35 18.92
C PRO A 47 33.60 -12.83 18.54
N ALA A 48 34.84 -13.28 18.39
CA ALA A 48 35.17 -14.69 18.26
C ALA A 48 34.76 -15.43 19.55
N ALA A 49 33.70 -16.24 19.48
CA ALA A 49 33.28 -17.09 20.58
C ALA A 49 34.29 -18.23 20.76
N THR A 50 34.97 -18.26 21.91
CA THR A 50 35.76 -19.39 22.40
C THR A 50 34.84 -20.53 22.87
N PRO A 51 35.21 -21.81 22.71
CA PRO A 51 34.29 -22.92 22.96
C PRO A 51 34.36 -23.50 24.38
N ALA A 52 33.21 -24.06 24.79
CA ALA A 52 32.97 -25.19 25.72
C ALA A 52 32.73 -24.89 27.22
N PRO A 53 31.97 -25.76 27.93
CA PRO A 53 30.83 -26.60 27.49
C PRO A 53 29.64 -26.65 28.50
N ALA A 54 28.54 -27.25 28.01
CA ALA A 54 27.48 -27.94 28.76
C ALA A 54 26.49 -27.13 29.61
N ALA A 55 25.34 -26.80 29.01
CA ALA A 55 23.99 -27.19 29.46
C ALA A 55 22.92 -26.26 28.85
N GLY A 56 21.90 -26.86 28.20
CA GLY A 56 20.59 -26.23 28.02
C GLY A 56 20.38 -25.28 26.83
N GLY A 57 19.82 -25.82 25.75
CA GLY A 57 18.83 -25.19 24.87
C GLY A 57 19.03 -23.76 24.37
N GLY A 58 19.43 -23.60 23.10
CA GLY A 58 19.36 -22.32 22.38
C GLY A 58 20.20 -22.30 21.12
N GLY A 59 19.72 -22.95 20.06
CA GLY A 59 20.39 -22.93 18.75
C GLY A 59 19.98 -21.69 17.93
N GLY A 60 20.96 -20.86 17.59
CA GLY A 60 20.81 -19.82 16.57
C GLY A 60 21.68 -18.61 16.85
N CYS A 61 22.88 -18.52 16.26
CA CYS A 61 23.62 -17.25 16.17
C CYS A 61 24.79 -17.17 15.17
N VAL A 62 25.12 -18.23 14.41
CA VAL A 62 26.24 -18.18 13.42
C VAL A 62 25.81 -18.15 11.95
N GLU A 63 24.61 -18.61 11.60
CA GLU A 63 24.14 -18.57 10.21
C GLU A 63 23.66 -17.17 9.76
N ASP A 64 23.17 -16.33 10.69
CA ASP A 64 22.62 -15.01 10.38
C ASP A 64 23.68 -13.98 9.93
N ILE A 65 24.92 -14.09 10.40
CA ILE A 65 26.01 -13.18 10.04
C ILE A 65 26.50 -13.45 8.61
N LEU A 66 26.62 -14.73 8.23
CA LEU A 66 27.02 -15.12 6.88
C LEU A 66 25.91 -14.80 5.87
N GLY A 67 24.64 -14.96 6.25
CA GLY A 67 23.48 -14.54 5.47
C GLY A 67 23.50 -13.04 5.18
N CYS A 68 23.78 -12.20 6.19
CA CYS A 68 23.95 -10.75 6.02
C CYS A 68 25.11 -10.40 5.07
N LEU A 69 26.27 -11.05 5.20
CA LEU A 69 27.42 -10.79 4.33
C LEU A 69 27.13 -11.17 2.87
N LEU A 70 26.52 -12.34 2.64
CA LEU A 70 26.12 -12.80 1.31
C LEU A 70 25.02 -11.92 0.70
N GLY A 71 24.08 -11.42 1.51
CA GLY A 71 23.07 -10.45 1.10
C GLY A 71 23.69 -9.15 0.61
N VAL A 72 24.63 -8.59 1.37
CA VAL A 72 25.37 -7.37 0.98
C VAL A 72 26.20 -7.58 -0.28
N LEU A 73 26.92 -8.72 -0.41
CA LEU A 73 27.70 -9.02 -1.61
C LEU A 73 26.82 -9.20 -2.86
N ARG A 74 25.65 -9.84 -2.73
CA ARG A 74 24.67 -9.94 -3.83
C ARG A 74 24.08 -8.60 -4.21
N ALA A 75 23.72 -7.76 -3.23
CA ALA A 75 23.21 -6.40 -3.48
C ALA A 75 24.24 -5.50 -4.18
N LEU A 76 25.53 -5.82 -4.04
CA LEU A 76 26.65 -5.13 -4.69
C LEU A 76 27.09 -5.78 -6.02
N GLY A 77 26.44 -6.86 -6.47
CA GLY A 77 26.78 -7.55 -7.71
C GLY A 77 28.12 -8.30 -7.69
N VAL A 78 28.64 -8.64 -6.51
CA VAL A 78 29.92 -9.34 -6.36
C VAL A 78 29.67 -10.87 -6.31
N THR A 79 30.00 -11.57 -7.39
CA THR A 79 30.04 -13.04 -7.42
C THR A 79 31.43 -13.54 -7.02
N TRP A 80 31.53 -14.35 -5.96
CA TRP A 80 32.79 -15.03 -5.64
C TRP A 80 32.94 -16.27 -6.53
N ALA A 81 33.92 -16.23 -7.44
CA ALA A 81 34.39 -17.42 -8.15
C ALA A 81 35.41 -18.16 -7.25
N ALA A 82 35.03 -19.32 -6.72
CA ALA A 82 35.99 -20.24 -6.12
C ALA A 82 36.74 -20.95 -7.26
N ALA A 83 38.03 -20.66 -7.39
CA ALA A 83 38.92 -21.27 -8.36
C ALA A 83 39.11 -22.78 -8.11
N ALA A 84 39.15 -23.53 -9.20
CA ALA A 84 39.02 -24.97 -9.32
C ALA A 84 40.17 -25.79 -8.69
N ARG A 85 39.81 -26.94 -8.10
CA ARG A 85 40.71 -28.10 -7.97
C ARG A 85 40.59 -28.98 -9.23
N PRO A 86 41.69 -29.56 -9.74
CA PRO A 86 41.67 -30.36 -10.96
C PRO A 86 40.98 -31.71 -10.74
N GLN A 87 39.98 -32.00 -11.57
CA GLN A 87 39.21 -33.24 -11.58
C GLN A 87 39.93 -34.31 -12.42
N ARG A 88 40.23 -35.46 -11.83
CA ARG A 88 40.62 -36.68 -12.55
C ARG A 88 39.41 -37.22 -13.32
N GLN A 89 39.63 -37.58 -14.58
CA GLN A 89 38.66 -38.13 -15.52
C GLN A 89 38.15 -39.52 -15.09
N GLN A 90 36.82 -39.70 -15.07
CA GLN A 90 36.16 -40.99 -15.30
C GLN A 90 34.91 -40.78 -16.17
N PRO A 91 34.48 -41.79 -16.95
CA PRO A 91 33.67 -41.60 -18.16
C PRO A 91 32.17 -41.46 -17.89
N ARG A 92 31.49 -40.83 -18.86
CA ARG A 92 30.06 -40.45 -18.90
C ARG A 92 29.10 -41.63 -18.75
N LEU A 93 28.09 -41.46 -17.89
CA LEU A 93 26.77 -42.08 -17.99
C LEU A 93 25.73 -40.96 -18.07
N ALA A 94 24.91 -40.97 -19.12
CA ALA A 94 23.89 -39.97 -19.40
C ALA A 94 22.68 -40.17 -18.48
N ALA A 95 22.29 -39.12 -17.75
CA ALA A 95 20.99 -39.03 -17.10
C ALA A 95 20.39 -37.64 -17.40
N GLN A 96 19.22 -37.64 -18.02
CA GLN A 96 18.46 -36.43 -18.33
C GLN A 96 17.80 -35.93 -17.04
N THR A 97 18.21 -34.76 -16.54
CA THR A 97 17.48 -34.04 -15.48
C THR A 97 16.65 -32.91 -16.09
N PRO A 98 15.34 -32.83 -15.80
CA PRO A 98 14.48 -31.78 -16.34
C PRO A 98 14.88 -30.39 -15.78
N ARG A 99 14.94 -29.38 -16.65
CA ARG A 99 15.12 -27.97 -16.25
C ARG A 99 13.93 -27.54 -15.39
N GLY A 100 14.16 -27.26 -14.11
CA GLY A 100 13.16 -26.61 -13.25
C GLY A 100 12.84 -25.19 -13.72
N PRO A 101 11.65 -24.65 -13.39
CA PRO A 101 11.24 -23.31 -13.83
C PRO A 101 12.18 -22.23 -13.25
N ALA A 102 12.43 -21.19 -14.06
CA ALA A 102 13.31 -20.09 -13.67
C ALA A 102 12.75 -19.34 -12.43
N PRO A 103 13.59 -18.88 -11.46
CA PRO A 103 13.17 -18.28 -10.18
C PRO A 103 12.31 -17.00 -10.23
N GLY A 104 11.78 -16.60 -11.38
CA GLY A 104 10.84 -15.49 -11.56
C GLY A 104 9.46 -15.88 -12.11
N ALA A 105 9.27 -17.15 -12.52
CA ALA A 105 7.99 -17.60 -13.10
C ALA A 105 6.86 -17.61 -12.05
N ASP A 106 7.14 -18.14 -10.85
CA ASP A 106 6.13 -18.28 -9.79
C ASP A 106 5.61 -16.92 -9.29
N GLY A 107 6.51 -15.92 -9.17
CA GLY A 107 6.13 -14.58 -8.74
C GLY A 107 5.22 -13.86 -9.74
N ARG A 108 5.48 -14.02 -11.05
CA ARG A 108 4.62 -13.45 -12.10
C ARG A 108 3.25 -14.11 -12.12
N ARG A 109 3.20 -15.43 -11.94
CA ARG A 109 1.94 -16.19 -11.90
C ARG A 109 1.08 -15.77 -10.70
N ALA A 110 1.65 -15.73 -9.50
CA ALA A 110 0.93 -15.27 -8.31
C ALA A 110 0.41 -13.82 -8.47
N ALA A 111 1.22 -12.93 -9.05
CA ALA A 111 0.80 -11.56 -9.33
C ALA A 111 -0.30 -11.46 -10.41
N ALA A 112 -0.35 -12.40 -11.37
CA ALA A 112 -1.43 -12.49 -12.35
C ALA A 112 -2.73 -12.99 -11.71
N GLU A 113 -2.65 -14.02 -10.86
CA GLU A 113 -3.80 -14.55 -10.12
C GLU A 113 -4.44 -13.48 -9.23
N LEU A 114 -3.63 -12.67 -8.54
CA LEU A 114 -4.14 -11.56 -7.72
C LEU A 114 -4.73 -10.40 -8.54
N ARG A 115 -4.34 -10.22 -9.80
CA ARG A 115 -4.91 -9.18 -10.68
C ARG A 115 -6.27 -9.56 -11.25
N GLY A 116 -6.59 -10.86 -11.32
CA GLY A 116 -7.88 -11.35 -11.81
C GLY A 116 -8.99 -11.37 -10.77
N ILE A 117 -8.71 -10.99 -9.52
CA ILE A 117 -9.72 -11.01 -8.45
C ILE A 117 -10.73 -9.87 -8.68
N PRO A 118 -12.04 -10.17 -8.80
CA PRO A 118 -13.07 -9.14 -8.96
C PRO A 118 -13.06 -8.12 -7.81
N GLY A 119 -13.34 -6.85 -8.14
CA GLY A 119 -13.37 -5.75 -7.17
C GLY A 119 -12.00 -5.28 -6.67
N ARG A 120 -10.90 -5.89 -7.14
CA ARG A 120 -9.53 -5.57 -6.69
C ARG A 120 -8.81 -4.65 -7.67
N ILE A 121 -8.52 -3.42 -7.25
CA ILE A 121 -7.73 -2.43 -8.00
C ILE A 121 -6.42 -2.19 -7.24
N ALA A 122 -5.27 -2.51 -7.86
CA ALA A 122 -3.94 -2.44 -7.24
C ALA A 122 -2.99 -1.48 -8.01
N GLY A 123 -3.48 -0.28 -8.34
CA GLY A 123 -2.82 0.74 -9.16
C GLY A 123 -3.79 1.85 -9.54
N ASN A 124 -3.40 2.71 -10.48
CA ASN A 124 -4.26 3.81 -10.96
C ASN A 124 -5.59 3.25 -11.51
N GLY A 125 -6.71 3.80 -11.07
CA GLY A 125 -8.03 3.33 -11.46
C GLY A 125 -9.14 3.94 -10.60
N ALA A 126 -10.39 3.60 -10.92
CA ALA A 126 -11.54 4.00 -10.13
C ALA A 126 -12.64 2.92 -10.24
N CYS A 127 -13.50 2.87 -9.24
CA CYS A 127 -14.74 2.11 -9.19
C CYS A 127 -15.86 3.02 -8.67
N ALA A 128 -17.06 2.49 -8.44
CA ALA A 128 -18.20 3.27 -7.96
C ALA A 128 -17.93 3.95 -6.60
N VAL A 129 -17.19 3.26 -5.72
CA VAL A 129 -16.95 3.67 -4.33
C VAL A 129 -15.57 4.27 -4.11
N ALA A 130 -14.64 4.19 -5.05
CA ALA A 130 -13.27 4.64 -4.83
C ALA A 130 -12.53 5.15 -6.07
N SER A 131 -11.56 6.04 -5.85
CA SER A 131 -10.60 6.52 -6.85
C SER A 131 -9.19 6.34 -6.31
N LEU A 132 -8.28 5.83 -7.15
CA LEU A 132 -6.89 5.58 -6.81
C LEU A 132 -5.98 6.23 -7.84
N TYR A 133 -4.96 6.94 -7.37
CA TYR A 133 -3.95 7.50 -8.26
C TYR A 133 -2.59 7.59 -7.58
N THR A 134 -1.55 7.18 -8.29
CA THR A 134 -0.15 7.36 -7.92
C THR A 134 0.64 7.97 -9.07
N LEU A 135 1.63 8.78 -8.73
CA LEU A 135 2.55 9.39 -9.66
C LEU A 135 3.98 9.30 -9.12
N GLN A 136 4.89 8.87 -9.98
CA GLN A 136 6.31 8.80 -9.63
C GLN A 136 6.89 10.20 -9.44
N GLY A 137 7.63 10.38 -8.36
CA GLY A 137 8.41 11.56 -8.05
C GLY A 137 9.70 11.66 -8.85
N LYS A 138 10.70 12.33 -8.26
CA LYS A 138 12.04 12.55 -8.84
C LYS A 138 13.17 11.88 -8.03
N LYS A 139 12.83 11.00 -7.09
CA LYS A 139 13.79 10.28 -6.24
C LYS A 139 14.32 8.99 -6.87
N GLY A 140 13.57 8.35 -7.76
CA GLY A 140 13.96 7.12 -8.43
C GLY A 140 12.75 6.41 -9.04
N VAL A 141 12.76 5.08 -9.02
CA VAL A 141 11.57 4.25 -9.29
C VAL A 141 10.48 4.58 -8.27
N ASN A 142 9.22 4.61 -8.70
CA ASN A 142 8.10 4.79 -7.78
C ASN A 142 8.09 3.66 -6.74
N GLN A 143 8.24 4.02 -5.46
CA GLN A 143 8.26 3.07 -4.35
C GLN A 143 6.90 2.92 -3.66
N ASP A 144 5.93 3.77 -3.98
CA ASP A 144 4.57 3.69 -3.46
C ASP A 144 3.77 2.52 -4.07
N ALA A 145 2.87 1.97 -3.26
CA ALA A 145 1.87 1.02 -3.68
C ALA A 145 0.52 1.35 -3.02
N MET A 146 -0.57 0.98 -3.67
CA MET A 146 -1.92 1.22 -3.16
C MET A 146 -2.91 0.16 -3.67
N ILE A 147 -4.00 -0.03 -2.95
CA ILE A 147 -5.03 -1.03 -3.27
C ILE A 147 -6.41 -0.60 -2.78
N VAL A 148 -7.42 -1.00 -3.53
CA VAL A 148 -8.82 -1.14 -3.11
C VAL A 148 -9.26 -2.56 -3.45
N TRP A 149 -10.05 -3.16 -2.58
CA TRP A 149 -10.66 -4.47 -2.79
C TRP A 149 -12.10 -4.46 -2.27
N GLU A 150 -13.05 -4.38 -3.20
CA GLU A 150 -14.50 -4.47 -2.94
C GLU A 150 -14.92 -5.92 -2.67
N ASN A 151 -16.02 -6.11 -1.92
CA ASN A 151 -16.52 -7.41 -1.49
C ASN A 151 -15.43 -8.28 -0.86
N PHE A 152 -14.59 -7.65 -0.04
CA PHE A 152 -13.43 -8.27 0.56
C PHE A 152 -13.84 -9.45 1.45
N CYS A 153 -13.09 -10.56 1.34
CA CYS A 153 -13.44 -11.84 1.96
C CYS A 153 -14.81 -12.41 1.54
N SER A 154 -15.26 -12.10 0.31
CA SER A 154 -16.56 -12.55 -0.22
C SER A 154 -17.76 -12.07 0.61
N ARG A 155 -17.59 -10.99 1.38
CA ARG A 155 -18.65 -10.35 2.14
C ARG A 155 -19.13 -9.12 1.39
N GLU A 156 -20.39 -9.17 0.94
CA GLU A 156 -21.09 -7.97 0.47
C GLU A 156 -21.03 -6.90 1.57
N ASP A 157 -20.86 -5.64 1.21
CA ASP A 157 -20.64 -4.47 2.10
C ASP A 157 -19.22 -4.23 2.63
N THR A 158 -18.29 -5.16 2.40
CA THR A 158 -16.94 -5.08 2.98
C THR A 158 -15.92 -4.59 1.95
N ILE A 159 -15.18 -3.53 2.29
CA ILE A 159 -14.18 -2.92 1.42
C ILE A 159 -12.85 -2.81 2.18
N PHE A 160 -11.78 -3.30 1.58
CA PHE A 160 -10.41 -3.07 2.05
C PHE A 160 -9.73 -2.01 1.18
N CYS A 161 -9.09 -1.02 1.80
CA CYS A 161 -8.27 -0.01 1.12
C CYS A 161 -6.91 0.08 1.81
N GLY A 162 -5.84 0.40 1.07
CA GLY A 162 -4.55 0.68 1.69
C GLY A 162 -3.57 1.43 0.80
N VAL A 163 -2.66 2.17 1.45
CA VAL A 163 -1.49 2.82 0.84
C VAL A 163 -0.22 2.41 1.58
N PHE A 164 0.87 2.27 0.83
CA PHE A 164 2.14 1.73 1.30
C PHE A 164 3.25 2.54 0.65
N ASP A 165 3.94 3.34 1.45
CA ASP A 165 5.10 4.14 1.04
C ASP A 165 6.35 3.29 1.23
N GLY A 166 7.03 2.97 0.13
CA GLY A 166 8.20 2.10 0.15
C GLY A 166 9.49 2.90 0.25
N HIS A 167 10.48 2.39 0.97
CA HIS A 167 11.80 3.02 1.04
C HIS A 167 12.96 2.01 1.02
N GLY A 168 14.16 2.54 0.76
CA GLY A 168 15.38 1.75 0.62
C GLY A 168 15.54 1.12 -0.76
N PRO A 169 16.62 0.35 -0.99
CA PRO A 169 16.94 -0.20 -2.31
C PRO A 169 15.80 -1.03 -2.95
N ASN A 170 15.02 -1.73 -2.13
CA ASN A 170 13.93 -2.60 -2.57
C ASN A 170 12.54 -2.12 -2.11
N GLY A 171 12.40 -0.86 -1.66
CA GLY A 171 11.14 -0.32 -1.13
C GLY A 171 9.93 -0.61 -2.02
N HIS A 172 10.06 -0.33 -3.33
CA HIS A 172 9.06 -0.65 -4.35
C HIS A 172 8.63 -2.13 -4.42
N LEU A 173 9.51 -3.08 -4.09
CA LEU A 173 9.19 -4.51 -4.03
C LEU A 173 8.52 -4.87 -2.71
N VAL A 174 8.99 -4.28 -1.59
CA VAL A 174 8.41 -4.48 -0.26
C VAL A 174 6.98 -3.95 -0.22
N ALA A 175 6.76 -2.69 -0.65
CA ALA A 175 5.45 -2.05 -0.71
C ALA A 175 4.45 -2.85 -1.56
N LYS A 176 4.84 -3.29 -2.76
CA LYS A 176 4.00 -4.15 -3.62
C LYS A 176 3.69 -5.50 -2.97
N ARG A 177 4.67 -6.11 -2.29
CA ARG A 177 4.48 -7.39 -1.60
C ARG A 177 3.51 -7.26 -0.42
N VAL A 178 3.62 -6.19 0.38
CA VAL A 178 2.71 -5.89 1.47
C VAL A 178 1.30 -5.59 0.93
N ARG A 179 1.17 -4.74 -0.09
CA ARG A 179 -0.10 -4.47 -0.79
C ARG A 179 -0.81 -5.76 -1.22
N ASP A 180 -0.07 -6.71 -1.74
CA ASP A 180 -0.63 -7.93 -2.30
C ASP A 180 -0.97 -8.99 -1.25
N LEU A 181 -0.20 -9.09 -0.16
CA LEU A 181 -0.36 -10.15 0.84
C LEU A 181 -1.01 -9.73 2.16
N LEU A 182 -0.87 -8.49 2.59
CA LEU A 182 -1.45 -8.02 3.85
C LEU A 182 -2.98 -8.22 3.90
N PRO A 183 -3.76 -7.90 2.84
CA PRO A 183 -5.19 -8.15 2.85
C PRO A 183 -5.51 -9.65 2.98
N ILE A 184 -4.74 -10.52 2.32
CA ILE A 184 -4.95 -11.97 2.41
C ILE A 184 -4.72 -12.47 3.85
N LYS A 185 -3.69 -11.94 4.52
CA LYS A 185 -3.40 -12.28 5.92
C LYS A 185 -4.47 -11.77 6.87
N LEU A 186 -5.02 -10.59 6.60
CA LEU A 186 -6.14 -10.03 7.36
C LEU A 186 -7.41 -10.87 7.18
N GLY A 187 -7.68 -11.31 5.95
CA GLY A 187 -8.86 -12.12 5.63
C GLY A 187 -8.83 -13.54 6.18
N ALA A 188 -7.64 -14.11 6.40
CA ALA A 188 -7.50 -15.47 6.94
C ALA A 188 -8.13 -15.64 8.34
N ASP A 189 -8.13 -14.58 9.16
CA ASP A 189 -8.76 -14.59 10.49
C ASP A 189 -10.26 -14.27 10.43
N LEU A 190 -10.72 -13.60 9.36
CA LEU A 190 -12.12 -13.22 9.19
C LEU A 190 -13.02 -14.36 8.73
N GLY A 191 -12.45 -15.35 8.02
CA GLY A 191 -13.18 -16.51 7.52
C GLY A 191 -13.51 -17.57 8.59
N THR A 192 -12.97 -17.46 9.81
CA THR A 192 -13.14 -18.51 10.84
C THR A 192 -14.43 -18.39 11.66
N ASP A 193 -15.19 -17.30 11.53
CA ASP A 193 -16.34 -17.03 12.41
C ASP A 193 -17.66 -17.71 12.00
N GLU A 194 -17.77 -18.32 10.82
CA GLU A 194 -19.02 -19.01 10.44
C GLU A 194 -19.22 -20.38 11.13
N GLY A 195 -18.33 -20.81 12.03
CA GLY A 195 -18.39 -22.14 12.65
C GLY A 195 -18.33 -22.21 14.19
N ARG A 196 -18.24 -21.07 14.90
CA ARG A 196 -17.93 -21.08 16.35
C ARG A 196 -19.05 -20.51 17.22
N GLN A 197 -20.27 -21.01 17.02
CA GLN A 197 -21.31 -20.97 18.06
C GLN A 197 -21.31 -22.33 18.78
N THR A 198 -21.44 -22.29 20.11
CA THR A 198 -21.49 -23.42 21.07
C THR A 198 -20.14 -23.96 21.57
N SER A 199 -19.72 -23.47 22.75
CA SER A 199 -19.40 -24.28 23.93
C SER A 199 -18.57 -23.45 24.94
N THR A 200 -19.27 -22.61 25.70
CA THR A 200 -18.83 -22.14 27.01
C THR A 200 -18.89 -23.30 28.01
N SER A 201 -17.75 -23.84 28.43
CA SER A 201 -17.59 -24.45 29.76
C SER A 201 -16.13 -24.80 30.08
N SER A 202 -15.63 -24.14 31.14
CA SER A 202 -14.89 -24.79 32.23
C SER A 202 -13.51 -25.40 31.96
N ILE A 203 -12.45 -24.58 32.00
CA ILE A 203 -11.15 -25.03 32.57
C ILE A 203 -10.59 -23.92 33.49
N LYS A 204 -10.62 -24.19 34.80
CA LYS A 204 -9.83 -23.52 35.84
C LYS A 204 -8.60 -24.38 36.13
N SER A 205 -7.41 -23.80 36.19
CA SER A 205 -6.42 -24.01 37.27
C SER A 205 -5.01 -23.47 36.93
N ASN A 206 -4.62 -22.42 37.65
CA ASN A 206 -3.38 -22.21 38.42
C ASN A 206 -1.98 -22.51 37.85
N GLY A 207 -1.08 -21.52 37.98
CA GLY A 207 0.36 -21.75 38.24
C GLY A 207 1.33 -20.63 37.81
N ASP A 208 1.70 -19.77 38.76
CA ASP A 208 2.95 -18.98 38.97
C ASP A 208 3.68 -18.27 37.81
N GLU A 209 3.79 -16.93 37.88
CA GLU A 209 4.98 -16.12 38.26
C GLU A 209 6.12 -16.16 37.21
N THR A 210 6.70 -15.11 36.61
CA THR A 210 6.92 -13.69 36.94
C THR A 210 7.49 -13.00 35.67
N GLY A 211 7.13 -11.73 35.40
CA GLY A 211 7.77 -10.93 34.34
C GLY A 211 6.93 -9.75 33.82
N SER A 212 6.89 -8.65 34.57
CA SER A 212 6.11 -7.42 34.30
C SER A 212 6.19 -6.85 32.87
N PRO A 213 5.06 -6.52 32.21
CA PRO A 213 5.03 -5.58 31.10
C PRO A 213 4.82 -4.15 31.64
N GLY A 214 5.87 -3.35 31.56
CA GLY A 214 5.85 -1.94 31.97
C GLY A 214 5.05 -1.07 31.00
N ASN A 215 3.91 -0.62 31.52
CA ASN A 215 3.28 0.70 31.39
C ASN A 215 2.60 1.10 30.06
N MET A 216 1.28 1.23 30.20
CA MET A 216 0.25 1.76 29.32
C MET A 216 0.54 3.18 28.79
N GLY A 217 0.05 3.45 27.58
CA GLY A 217 0.09 4.77 26.95
C GLY A 217 -1.20 5.12 26.21
N ARG A 218 -2.27 5.32 27.00
CA ARG A 218 -3.49 6.15 26.76
C ARG A 218 -4.29 5.91 25.47
N ASP A 219 -5.24 4.98 25.54
CA ASP A 219 -6.52 5.14 24.85
C ASP A 219 -7.26 6.30 25.54
N ALA A 220 -7.55 7.36 24.80
CA ALA A 220 -8.52 8.36 25.25
C ALA A 220 -9.90 7.73 25.14
N GLU A 221 -10.37 7.17 26.26
CA GLU A 221 -11.75 6.72 26.47
C GLU A 221 -12.72 7.86 26.11
N GLN A 222 -13.32 7.77 24.92
CA GLN A 222 -14.73 8.15 24.80
C GLN A 222 -15.51 6.99 25.42
N ASN A 223 -16.28 7.27 26.47
CA ASN A 223 -17.03 6.35 27.33
C ASN A 223 -18.08 5.47 26.60
N GLY A 224 -17.67 4.68 25.61
CA GLY A 224 -18.49 3.71 24.91
C GLY A 224 -17.71 2.42 24.70
N GLU A 225 -18.28 1.30 25.13
CA GLU A 225 -17.76 -0.02 24.81
C GLU A 225 -17.73 -0.18 23.28
N TYR A 226 -16.55 -0.48 22.71
CA TYR A 226 -16.44 -0.73 21.28
C TYR A 226 -17.29 -1.93 20.89
N PRO A 227 -17.87 -1.96 19.67
CA PRO A 227 -18.61 -3.14 19.22
C PRO A 227 -17.68 -4.36 19.16
N GLU A 228 -18.19 -5.56 19.45
CA GLU A 228 -17.40 -6.82 19.45
C GLU A 228 -16.59 -7.02 18.16
N ILE A 229 -17.16 -6.57 17.02
CA ILE A 229 -16.52 -6.60 15.71
C ILE A 229 -15.17 -5.86 15.71
N PHE A 230 -15.02 -4.78 16.48
CA PHE A 230 -13.77 -4.07 16.60
C PHE A 230 -12.71 -4.91 17.30
N THR A 231 -13.06 -5.60 18.39
CA THR A 231 -12.11 -6.45 19.12
C THR A 231 -11.57 -7.58 18.23
N ALA A 232 -12.47 -8.24 17.48
CA ALA A 232 -12.10 -9.30 16.54
C ALA A 232 -11.23 -8.77 15.38
N LEU A 233 -11.63 -7.65 14.76
CA LEU A 233 -10.89 -7.04 13.67
C LEU A 233 -9.55 -6.47 14.12
N ARG A 234 -9.49 -5.82 15.28
CA ARG A 234 -8.24 -5.35 15.89
C ARG A 234 -7.26 -6.50 16.06
N THR A 235 -7.72 -7.62 16.61
CA THR A 235 -6.88 -8.82 16.75
C THR A 235 -6.37 -9.31 15.40
N SER A 236 -7.24 -9.32 14.38
CA SER A 236 -6.89 -9.71 13.01
C SER A 236 -5.83 -8.78 12.40
N PHE A 237 -5.96 -7.46 12.57
CA PHE A 237 -4.95 -6.48 12.14
C PHE A 237 -3.60 -6.74 12.81
N LEU A 238 -3.57 -6.89 14.14
CA LEU A 238 -2.31 -7.11 14.87
C LEU A 238 -1.63 -8.42 14.42
N ARG A 239 -2.41 -9.49 14.20
CA ARG A 239 -1.88 -10.77 13.70
C ARG A 239 -1.39 -10.65 12.26
N ALA A 240 -2.18 -10.07 11.37
CA ALA A 240 -1.84 -9.93 9.97
C ALA A 240 -0.54 -9.13 9.77
N PHE A 241 -0.36 -8.03 10.53
CA PHE A 241 0.87 -7.24 10.49
C PHE A 241 2.06 -8.04 11.04
N ASN A 242 1.89 -8.75 12.17
CA ASN A 242 2.97 -9.60 12.71
C ASN A 242 3.42 -10.68 11.71
N VAL A 243 2.47 -11.37 11.09
CA VAL A 243 2.75 -12.42 10.09
C VAL A 243 3.37 -11.81 8.83
N MET A 244 2.89 -10.65 8.38
CA MET A 244 3.44 -9.97 7.20
C MET A 244 4.91 -9.59 7.40
N ASP A 245 5.27 -9.02 8.54
CA ASP A 245 6.66 -8.64 8.83
C ASP A 245 7.57 -9.88 8.96
N ARG A 246 7.07 -10.99 9.54
CA ARG A 246 7.80 -12.27 9.57
C ARG A 246 8.04 -12.83 8.17
N ASP A 247 7.04 -12.81 7.30
CA ASP A 247 7.16 -13.24 5.91
C ASP A 247 8.19 -12.42 5.14
N LEU A 248 8.25 -11.10 5.38
CA LEU A 248 9.27 -10.24 4.80
C LEU A 248 10.68 -10.56 5.31
N LYS A 249 10.82 -10.91 6.59
CA LYS A 249 12.11 -11.31 7.20
C LYS A 249 12.68 -12.58 6.55
N LEU A 250 11.80 -13.52 6.22
CA LEU A 250 12.16 -14.82 5.62
C LEU A 250 12.20 -14.79 4.09
N HIS A 251 11.95 -13.63 3.47
CA HIS A 251 11.86 -13.51 2.02
C HIS A 251 13.22 -13.71 1.35
N LYS A 252 13.34 -14.71 0.47
CA LYS A 252 14.64 -15.12 -0.11
C LYS A 252 15.17 -14.20 -1.21
N SER A 253 14.29 -13.46 -1.90
CA SER A 253 14.63 -12.71 -3.11
C SER A 253 14.47 -11.19 -2.99
N ILE A 254 13.88 -10.69 -1.91
CA ILE A 254 13.72 -9.25 -1.66
C ILE A 254 14.50 -8.99 -0.39
N ASP A 255 15.57 -8.21 -0.48
CA ASP A 255 16.32 -7.81 0.70
C ASP A 255 15.55 -6.70 1.44
N CYS A 256 14.99 -7.08 2.58
CA CYS A 256 14.23 -6.23 3.48
C CYS A 256 15.06 -5.74 4.68
N PHE A 257 16.38 -5.98 4.70
CA PHE A 257 17.23 -5.61 5.85
C PHE A 257 17.41 -4.09 5.95
N PHE A 258 17.57 -3.41 4.80
CA PHE A 258 17.62 -1.94 4.66
C PHE A 258 16.52 -1.41 3.73
N SER A 259 15.42 -2.16 3.59
CA SER A 259 14.26 -1.73 2.82
C SER A 259 13.00 -2.03 3.62
N GLY A 260 12.04 -1.14 3.53
CA GLY A 260 10.82 -1.21 4.30
C GLY A 260 9.68 -0.53 3.58
N THR A 261 8.53 -0.50 4.25
CA THR A 261 7.38 0.26 3.79
C THR A 261 6.48 0.66 4.97
N THR A 262 5.80 1.78 4.85
CA THR A 262 4.65 2.14 5.70
C THR A 262 3.45 1.24 5.37
N ALA A 263 2.39 1.36 6.17
CA ALA A 263 1.07 0.88 5.80
C ALA A 263 0.00 1.70 6.52
N VAL A 264 -0.88 2.34 5.76
CA VAL A 264 -2.20 2.73 6.26
C VAL A 264 -3.22 1.87 5.54
N ALA A 265 -3.99 1.11 6.31
CA ALA A 265 -5.00 0.19 5.81
C ALA A 265 -6.33 0.47 6.49
N VAL A 266 -7.41 0.47 5.70
CA VAL A 266 -8.77 0.70 6.15
C VAL A 266 -9.63 -0.49 5.74
N LEU A 267 -10.37 -1.03 6.69
CA LEU A 267 -11.40 -2.03 6.47
C LEU A 267 -12.76 -1.40 6.82
N LYS A 268 -13.60 -1.20 5.80
CA LYS A 268 -15.00 -0.81 5.96
C LYS A 268 -15.86 -2.07 5.93
N GLN A 269 -16.73 -2.25 6.91
CA GLN A 269 -17.75 -3.30 6.94
C GLN A 269 -19.07 -2.68 7.40
N GLY A 270 -20.03 -2.56 6.49
CA GLY A 270 -21.25 -1.76 6.70
C GLY A 270 -20.88 -0.33 7.12
N ARG A 271 -21.30 0.07 8.34
CA ARG A 271 -20.98 1.37 8.96
C ARG A 271 -19.74 1.35 9.87
N ASN A 272 -19.04 0.23 9.98
CA ASN A 272 -17.84 0.11 10.81
C ASN A 272 -16.60 0.40 9.97
N LEU A 273 -15.73 1.30 10.45
CA LEU A 273 -14.45 1.61 9.83
C LEU A 273 -13.32 1.26 10.81
N ILE A 274 -12.47 0.33 10.43
CA ILE A 274 -11.30 -0.08 11.22
C ILE A 274 -10.06 0.36 10.47
N ILE A 275 -9.18 1.09 11.15
CA ILE A 275 -8.00 1.72 10.54
C ILE A 275 -6.74 1.17 11.22
N GLY A 276 -5.85 0.56 10.45
CA GLY A 276 -4.52 0.16 10.89
C GLY A 276 -3.47 1.10 10.32
N ASN A 277 -2.67 1.75 11.18
CA ASN A 277 -1.61 2.67 10.80
C ASN A 277 -0.23 2.19 11.25
N LEU A 278 0.73 2.21 10.33
CA LEU A 278 2.12 1.83 10.53
C LEU A 278 3.03 2.77 9.73
N GLY A 279 3.61 3.76 10.39
CA GLY A 279 4.49 4.75 9.75
C GLY A 279 3.83 6.12 9.68
N ASP A 280 4.17 6.89 8.66
CA ASP A 280 3.80 8.29 8.49
C ASP A 280 3.03 8.60 7.20
N SER A 281 2.56 7.56 6.51
CA SER A 281 1.35 7.70 5.69
C SER A 281 0.15 8.00 6.60
N ARG A 282 -0.93 8.57 6.05
CA ARG A 282 -2.06 9.06 6.85
C ARG A 282 -3.41 8.75 6.21
N ALA A 283 -4.41 8.50 7.07
CA ALA A 283 -5.81 8.55 6.69
C ALA A 283 -6.53 9.76 7.32
N ILE A 284 -7.38 10.42 6.53
CA ILE A 284 -8.28 11.47 6.97
C ILE A 284 -9.72 11.17 6.54
N LEU A 285 -10.67 11.70 7.29
CA LEU A 285 -12.09 11.68 7.01
C LEU A 285 -12.54 13.08 6.57
N GLY A 286 -13.21 13.17 5.42
CA GLY A 286 -14.05 14.31 5.06
C GLY A 286 -15.43 14.11 5.64
N THR A 287 -15.83 14.95 6.59
CA THR A 287 -17.13 14.87 7.26
C THR A 287 -17.73 16.25 7.42
N ARG A 288 -19.05 16.34 7.52
CA ARG A 288 -19.76 17.61 7.73
C ARG A 288 -19.88 17.95 9.20
N ASP A 289 -19.63 19.21 9.53
CA ASP A 289 -19.89 19.72 10.87
C ASP A 289 -21.38 19.99 11.14
N LYS A 290 -21.70 20.69 12.23
CA LYS A 290 -23.07 21.08 12.58
C LYS A 290 -23.66 22.16 11.66
N ASP A 291 -22.82 22.94 10.99
CA ASP A 291 -23.16 24.04 10.10
C ASP A 291 -23.10 23.58 8.62
N ASN A 292 -23.09 22.27 8.41
CA ASN A 292 -23.02 21.58 7.12
C ASN A 292 -21.75 21.89 6.32
N GLN A 293 -20.71 22.39 6.96
CA GLN A 293 -19.41 22.67 6.34
C GLN A 293 -18.56 21.42 6.33
N LEU A 294 -17.95 21.13 5.18
CA LEU A 294 -17.07 19.99 5.03
C LEU A 294 -15.74 20.27 5.75
N MET A 295 -15.39 19.43 6.71
CA MET A 295 -14.19 19.53 7.53
C MET A 295 -13.35 18.26 7.43
N ALA A 296 -12.06 18.40 7.74
CA ALA A 296 -11.11 17.30 7.78
C ALA A 296 -10.92 16.80 9.22
N VAL A 297 -11.12 15.50 9.45
CA VAL A 297 -10.80 14.83 10.71
C VAL A 297 -9.69 13.82 10.45
N GLN A 298 -8.55 13.95 11.12
CA GLN A 298 -7.44 13.02 10.97
C GLN A 298 -7.73 11.72 11.74
N LEU A 299 -7.72 10.57 11.04
CA LEU A 299 -8.04 9.27 11.61
C LEU A 299 -6.83 8.53 12.21
N THR A 300 -5.62 8.94 11.81
CA THR A 300 -4.35 8.28 12.19
C THR A 300 -3.33 9.28 12.71
N VAL A 301 -2.50 8.90 13.67
CA VAL A 301 -1.33 9.69 14.09
C VAL A 301 -0.11 9.24 13.31
N ASP A 302 0.54 10.12 12.56
CA ASP A 302 1.80 9.81 11.87
C ASP A 302 2.86 9.40 12.89
N LEU A 303 3.33 8.15 12.82
CA LEU A 303 4.16 7.53 13.86
C LEU A 303 5.62 7.95 13.72
N LYS A 304 5.89 9.24 13.97
CA LYS A 304 7.22 9.86 13.89
C LYS A 304 8.09 9.51 15.12
N PRO A 305 9.44 9.46 14.98
CA PRO A 305 10.35 9.06 16.06
C PRO A 305 10.34 9.95 17.31
N ASN A 306 9.85 11.18 17.20
CA ASN A 306 9.81 12.15 18.30
C ASN A 306 8.54 12.05 19.16
N ILE A 307 7.55 11.23 18.80
CA ILE A 307 6.40 10.95 19.68
C ILE A 307 6.93 10.35 21.00
N PRO A 308 6.50 10.84 22.19
CA PRO A 308 7.13 10.45 23.46
C PRO A 308 7.23 8.94 23.71
N SER A 309 6.14 8.19 23.46
CA SER A 309 6.10 6.73 23.63
C SER A 309 7.03 6.00 22.65
N GLU A 310 7.03 6.43 21.39
CA GLU A 310 7.89 5.90 20.33
C GLU A 310 9.37 6.18 20.64
N ALA A 311 9.67 7.43 21.03
CA ALA A 311 11.01 7.88 21.39
C ALA A 311 11.57 7.12 22.59
N GLN A 312 10.73 6.89 23.61
CA GLN A 312 11.08 6.11 24.78
C GLN A 312 11.44 4.67 24.38
N ARG A 313 10.61 4.00 23.58
CA ARG A 313 10.87 2.63 23.09
C ARG A 313 12.20 2.55 22.34
N ILE A 314 12.46 3.50 21.44
CA ILE A 314 13.70 3.54 20.64
C ILE A 314 14.93 3.72 21.52
N ARG A 315 14.91 4.68 22.46
CA ARG A 315 16.03 4.92 23.36
C ARG A 315 16.28 3.76 24.32
N GLN A 316 15.22 3.11 24.83
CA GLN A 316 15.33 1.91 25.67
C GLN A 316 16.05 0.75 24.95
N ARG A 317 15.83 0.64 23.63
CA ARG A 317 16.52 -0.33 22.76
C ARG A 317 17.84 0.19 22.18
N ARG A 318 18.41 1.25 22.76
CA ARG A 318 19.69 1.87 22.36
C ARG A 318 19.70 2.45 20.94
N GLY A 319 18.55 2.58 20.29
CA GLY A 319 18.41 3.35 19.06
C GLY A 319 18.62 4.84 19.33
N ARG A 320 19.08 5.57 18.32
CA ARG A 320 19.32 7.02 18.43
C ARG A 320 18.24 7.77 17.65
N ILE A 321 17.82 8.91 18.18
CA ILE A 321 16.87 9.81 17.54
C ILE A 321 17.48 11.19 17.46
N PHE A 322 17.61 11.71 16.25
CA PHE A 322 17.96 13.10 15.98
C PHE A 322 17.60 13.46 14.54
N ALA A 323 17.46 14.76 14.28
CA ALA A 323 17.23 15.32 12.95
C ALA A 323 18.55 15.65 12.24
N LEU A 324 18.55 15.65 10.92
CA LEU A 324 19.70 16.13 10.15
C LEU A 324 19.78 17.67 10.22
N PRO A 325 20.98 18.28 10.17
CA PRO A 325 21.12 19.73 10.18
C PRO A 325 20.33 20.44 9.07
N GLU A 326 20.19 19.81 7.90
CA GLU A 326 19.45 20.33 6.75
C GLU A 326 17.92 20.17 6.89
N GLU A 327 17.45 19.32 7.80
CA GLU A 327 16.04 18.98 8.01
C GLU A 327 15.72 18.94 9.52
N PRO A 328 15.84 20.07 10.26
CA PRO A 328 15.77 20.08 11.72
C PRO A 328 14.42 19.64 12.29
N GLU A 329 13.36 19.68 11.47
CA GLU A 329 12.01 19.26 11.85
C GLU A 329 11.76 17.76 11.67
N VAL A 330 12.64 17.05 10.95
CA VAL A 330 12.46 15.63 10.62
C VAL A 330 13.30 14.76 11.55
N ALA A 331 12.69 14.31 12.65
CA ALA A 331 13.31 13.35 13.55
C ALA A 331 13.49 11.99 12.85
N ARG A 332 14.69 11.41 12.94
CA ARG A 332 15.03 10.14 12.30
C ARG A 332 15.56 9.12 13.31
N VAL A 333 15.31 7.83 13.06
CA VAL A 333 15.86 6.69 13.79
C VAL A 333 17.18 6.26 13.16
N TRP A 334 18.21 6.10 14.00
CA TRP A 334 19.56 5.75 13.58
C TRP A 334 20.09 4.55 14.37
N LEU A 335 20.95 3.76 13.74
CA LEU A 335 21.71 2.71 14.42
C LEU A 335 22.57 3.29 15.56
N PRO A 336 22.90 2.52 16.61
CA PRO A 336 23.61 3.03 17.79
C PRO A 336 24.99 3.64 17.48
N LYS A 337 25.71 3.08 16.50
CA LYS A 337 27.09 3.45 16.16
C LYS A 337 27.24 4.15 14.81
N TYR A 338 26.17 4.24 14.03
CA TYR A 338 26.22 4.72 12.64
C TYR A 338 25.05 5.65 12.34
N ASN A 339 25.32 6.76 11.65
CA ASN A 339 24.30 7.67 11.15
C ASN A 339 23.70 7.10 9.86
N SER A 340 23.16 5.87 9.96
CA SER A 340 22.46 5.14 8.91
C SER A 340 21.45 4.17 9.56
N PRO A 341 20.31 3.84 8.92
CA PRO A 341 19.84 4.40 7.65
C PRO A 341 19.28 5.83 7.77
N GLY A 342 18.74 6.22 8.93
CA GLY A 342 18.09 7.52 9.13
C GLY A 342 16.61 7.50 8.75
N LEU A 343 15.85 6.57 9.34
CA LEU A 343 14.44 6.34 9.02
C LEU A 343 13.53 7.41 9.66
N ALA A 344 12.67 8.07 8.88
CA ALA A 344 11.85 9.21 9.32
C ALA A 344 10.56 8.82 10.10
N MET A 345 10.41 7.54 10.41
CA MET A 345 9.24 6.95 11.07
C MET A 345 9.70 5.93 12.13
N ALA A 346 8.87 5.74 13.16
CA ALA A 346 9.15 4.89 14.31
C ALA A 346 8.60 3.46 14.16
N ARG A 347 7.74 3.24 13.15
CA ARG A 347 7.16 1.95 12.81
C ARG A 347 7.14 1.76 11.30
N ALA A 348 7.47 0.56 10.84
CA ALA A 348 7.48 0.19 9.43
C ALA A 348 7.52 -1.34 9.30
N PHE A 349 7.11 -1.85 8.15
CA PHE A 349 7.46 -3.20 7.72
C PHE A 349 8.90 -3.22 7.21
N GLY A 350 9.60 -4.34 7.36
CA GLY A 350 10.99 -4.44 6.92
C GLY A 350 11.95 -3.63 7.81
N ASP A 351 13.02 -3.09 7.22
CA ASP A 351 14.16 -2.46 7.92
C ASP A 351 14.66 -3.30 9.09
N PHE A 352 14.91 -4.59 8.84
CA PHE A 352 15.35 -5.52 9.88
C PHE A 352 16.62 -5.06 10.61
N CYS A 353 17.43 -4.20 10.00
CA CYS A 353 18.57 -3.55 10.65
C CYS A 353 18.20 -2.69 11.87
N LEU A 354 16.97 -2.19 11.97
CA LEU A 354 16.51 -1.28 13.04
C LEU A 354 15.57 -1.94 14.06
N LYS A 355 15.09 -3.17 13.82
CA LYS A 355 14.09 -3.82 14.70
C LYS A 355 14.59 -4.02 16.13
N ASP A 356 15.86 -4.39 16.28
CA ASP A 356 16.50 -4.55 17.60
C ASP A 356 16.76 -3.21 18.31
N TYR A 357 16.60 -2.09 17.59
CA TYR A 357 16.88 -0.73 18.06
C TYR A 357 15.63 0.16 18.16
N GLY A 358 14.44 -0.45 18.24
CA GLY A 358 13.20 0.25 18.58
C GLY A 358 12.17 0.39 17.47
N LEU A 359 12.54 0.10 16.22
CA LEU A 359 11.58 0.01 15.13
C LEU A 359 10.69 -1.21 15.33
N ILE A 360 9.38 -1.05 15.20
CA ILE A 360 8.42 -2.15 15.31
C ILE A 360 7.46 -2.17 14.11
N SER A 361 6.88 -3.33 13.84
CA SER A 361 5.89 -3.55 12.77
C SER A 361 4.46 -3.65 13.29
N MET A 362 4.23 -3.32 14.56
CA MET A 362 2.89 -3.35 15.16
C MET A 362 2.12 -2.05 14.82
N PRO A 363 0.96 -2.13 14.17
CA PRO A 363 0.19 -0.95 13.83
C PRO A 363 -0.50 -0.35 15.06
N GLU A 364 -0.85 0.92 14.99
CA GLU A 364 -1.95 1.46 15.78
C GLU A 364 -3.26 1.14 15.08
N VAL A 365 -4.24 0.62 15.84
CA VAL A 365 -5.53 0.24 15.29
C VAL A 365 -6.62 1.05 15.96
N SER A 366 -7.35 1.84 15.17
CA SER A 366 -8.46 2.68 15.63
C SER A 366 -9.77 2.28 14.95
N TYR A 367 -10.88 2.78 15.50
CA TYR A 367 -12.23 2.53 15.04
C TYR A 367 -12.98 3.84 14.87
N HIS A 368 -13.76 3.92 13.80
CA HIS A 368 -14.72 4.98 13.55
C HIS A 368 -16.05 4.38 13.12
N ARG A 369 -17.15 4.88 13.69
CA ARG A 369 -18.50 4.53 13.25
C ARG A 369 -18.93 5.54 12.20
N ILE A 370 -19.13 5.08 10.97
CA ILE A 370 -19.61 5.90 9.85
C ILE A 370 -21.01 6.44 10.19
N THR A 371 -21.17 7.74 9.99
CA THR A 371 -22.41 8.49 10.13
C THR A 371 -22.85 9.08 8.79
N GLU A 372 -24.07 9.60 8.71
CA GLU A 372 -24.62 10.27 7.51
C GLU A 372 -23.88 11.58 7.17
N LYS A 373 -23.02 12.08 8.06
CA LYS A 373 -22.20 13.27 7.82
C LYS A 373 -20.88 12.94 7.13
N ASP A 374 -20.47 11.68 7.15
CA ASP A 374 -19.16 11.22 6.74
C ASP A 374 -19.15 10.93 5.23
N GLU A 375 -18.51 11.78 4.44
CA GLU A 375 -18.62 11.69 2.98
C GLU A 375 -17.58 10.77 2.33
N PHE A 376 -16.34 10.85 2.80
CA PHE A 376 -15.22 10.11 2.22
C PHE A 376 -14.04 9.96 3.18
N VAL A 377 -13.23 8.94 2.94
CA VAL A 377 -11.93 8.71 3.58
C VAL A 377 -10.84 8.86 2.52
N VAL A 378 -9.79 9.61 2.83
CA VAL A 378 -8.58 9.71 2.00
C VAL A 378 -7.42 9.05 2.71
N LEU A 379 -6.79 8.07 2.06
CA LEU A 379 -5.51 7.50 2.46
C LEU A 379 -4.45 8.02 1.50
N ALA A 380 -3.31 8.50 2.01
CA ALA A 380 -2.20 8.88 1.14
C ALA A 380 -0.83 8.68 1.79
N THR A 381 0.21 8.60 0.95
CA THR A 381 1.63 8.62 1.35
C THR A 381 2.10 10.04 1.68
N ASP A 382 3.27 10.16 2.32
CA ASP A 382 3.76 11.45 2.85
C ASP A 382 4.05 12.48 1.75
N GLY A 383 4.33 12.04 0.52
CA GLY A 383 4.44 12.90 -0.65
C GLY A 383 3.23 13.80 -0.89
N VAL A 384 2.05 13.47 -0.34
CA VAL A 384 0.90 14.37 -0.29
C VAL A 384 0.94 15.28 0.93
N TRP A 385 1.15 14.70 2.11
CA TRP A 385 1.03 15.38 3.41
C TRP A 385 2.15 16.38 3.70
N ASP A 386 3.32 16.21 3.10
CA ASP A 386 4.46 17.14 3.17
C ASP A 386 4.17 18.48 2.50
N VAL A 387 3.19 18.53 1.59
CA VAL A 387 2.90 19.71 0.78
C VAL A 387 1.45 20.18 0.81
N LEU A 388 0.52 19.36 1.33
CA LEU A 388 -0.90 19.70 1.48
C LEU A 388 -1.37 19.40 2.90
N SER A 389 -2.05 20.37 3.51
CA SER A 389 -2.74 20.20 4.78
C SER A 389 -4.02 19.36 4.64
N ASN A 390 -4.50 18.78 5.74
CA ASN A 390 -5.73 17.99 5.76
C ASN A 390 -6.93 18.76 5.16
N THR A 391 -7.05 20.05 5.49
CA THR A 391 -8.11 20.94 4.97
C THR A 391 -7.96 21.17 3.47
N GLU A 392 -6.74 21.38 2.96
CA GLU A 392 -6.50 21.50 1.52
C GLU A 392 -6.89 20.21 0.78
N VAL A 393 -6.55 19.04 1.34
CA VAL A 393 -6.91 17.73 0.76
C VAL A 393 -8.44 17.58 0.63
N VAL A 394 -9.17 17.81 1.72
CA VAL A 394 -10.65 17.76 1.71
C VAL A 394 -11.24 18.75 0.69
N SER A 395 -10.72 19.97 0.63
CA SER A 395 -11.13 20.98 -0.36
C SER A 395 -10.83 20.55 -1.80
N ILE A 396 -9.72 19.85 -2.06
CA ILE A 396 -9.39 19.35 -3.39
C ILE A 396 -10.34 18.21 -3.79
N VAL A 397 -10.60 17.26 -2.90
CA VAL A 397 -11.53 16.15 -3.16
C VAL A 397 -12.94 16.68 -3.44
N ASN A 398 -13.42 17.64 -2.64
CA ASN A 398 -14.73 18.27 -2.82
C ASN A 398 -14.86 19.08 -4.14
N ARG A 399 -13.74 19.54 -4.71
CA ARG A 399 -13.72 20.26 -6.00
C ARG A 399 -13.54 19.35 -7.21
N ALA A 400 -13.36 18.05 -7.01
CA ALA A 400 -13.22 17.12 -8.11
C ALA A 400 -14.51 17.10 -8.95
N THR A 401 -14.35 17.09 -10.28
CA THR A 401 -15.49 17.04 -11.21
C THR A 401 -16.25 15.72 -11.16
N SER A 402 -15.63 14.68 -10.60
CA SER A 402 -16.24 13.36 -10.39
C SER A 402 -15.50 12.63 -9.27
N ARG A 403 -16.16 11.64 -8.65
CA ARG A 403 -15.51 10.71 -7.71
C ARG A 403 -14.29 10.03 -8.34
N ALA A 404 -14.40 9.62 -9.61
CA ALA A 404 -13.33 8.94 -10.35
C ALA A 404 -12.08 9.82 -10.54
N SER A 405 -12.21 11.14 -10.68
CA SER A 405 -11.09 12.07 -10.91
C SER A 405 -10.44 12.59 -9.63
N ALA A 406 -11.02 12.34 -8.44
CA ALA A 406 -10.60 12.94 -7.18
C ALA A 406 -9.14 12.62 -6.80
N ALA A 407 -8.73 11.34 -6.82
CA ALA A 407 -7.37 10.97 -6.42
C ALA A 407 -6.32 11.55 -7.38
N ARG A 408 -6.63 11.58 -8.68
CA ARG A 408 -5.76 12.20 -9.70
C ARG A 408 -5.61 13.70 -9.46
N LEU A 409 -6.72 14.41 -9.24
CA LEU A 409 -6.68 15.84 -8.97
C LEU A 409 -5.87 16.15 -7.70
N LEU A 410 -5.96 15.30 -6.68
CA LEU A 410 -5.20 15.43 -5.44
C LEU A 410 -3.70 15.27 -5.67
N VAL A 411 -3.27 14.18 -6.32
CA VAL A 411 -1.85 13.94 -6.62
C VAL A 411 -1.25 15.02 -7.53
N GLU A 412 -1.99 15.45 -8.56
CA GLU A 412 -1.53 16.55 -9.42
C GLU A 412 -1.40 17.87 -8.65
N SER A 413 -2.27 18.10 -7.66
CA SER A 413 -2.16 19.26 -6.77
C SER A 413 -0.95 19.18 -5.85
N ALA A 414 -0.66 18.01 -5.28
CA ALA A 414 0.55 17.77 -4.50
C ALA A 414 1.82 18.01 -5.33
N HIS A 415 1.88 17.48 -6.56
CA HIS A 415 3.00 17.73 -7.48
C HIS A 415 3.18 19.21 -7.87
N ARG A 416 2.08 19.99 -7.96
CA ARG A 416 2.16 21.44 -8.13
C ARG A 416 2.70 22.12 -6.87
N ALA A 417 2.23 21.72 -5.69
CA ALA A 417 2.67 22.25 -4.41
C ALA A 417 4.15 21.98 -4.15
N TRP A 418 4.66 20.77 -4.43
CA TRP A 418 6.09 20.44 -4.38
C TRP A 418 6.94 21.39 -5.22
N ARG A 419 6.54 21.64 -6.48
CA ARG A 419 7.27 22.55 -7.38
C ARG A 419 7.28 23.99 -6.89
N ALA A 420 6.21 24.42 -6.21
CA ALA A 420 6.07 25.78 -5.71
C ALA A 420 6.80 25.99 -4.36
N ARG A 421 6.64 25.07 -3.41
CA ARG A 421 7.17 25.18 -2.04
C ARG A 421 8.64 24.74 -1.93
N PHE A 422 9.04 23.74 -2.72
CA PHE A 422 10.38 23.14 -2.65
C PHE A 422 11.04 23.03 -4.03
N PRO A 423 11.32 24.15 -4.73
CA PRO A 423 11.79 24.16 -6.12
C PRO A 423 13.16 23.48 -6.32
N THR A 424 13.96 23.34 -5.26
CA THR A 424 15.28 22.71 -5.29
C THR A 424 15.27 21.25 -4.82
N SER A 425 14.18 20.79 -4.19
CA SER A 425 14.03 19.42 -3.71
C SER A 425 13.51 18.49 -4.80
N LYS A 426 13.81 17.21 -4.66
CA LYS A 426 13.19 16.18 -5.51
C LYS A 426 11.78 15.94 -4.98
N ILE A 427 10.80 16.06 -5.87
CA ILE A 427 9.41 15.68 -5.61
C ILE A 427 9.38 14.21 -5.15
N ASP A 428 8.59 13.93 -4.13
CA ASP A 428 8.38 12.56 -3.68
C ASP A 428 7.47 11.75 -4.59
N ASP A 429 7.42 10.44 -4.39
CA ASP A 429 6.32 9.64 -4.91
C ASP A 429 5.02 10.07 -4.19
N CYS A 430 3.89 10.01 -4.88
CA CYS A 430 2.59 10.33 -4.30
C CYS A 430 1.63 9.21 -4.65
N ALA A 431 0.94 8.64 -3.65
CA ALA A 431 -0.15 7.70 -3.85
C ALA A 431 -1.35 8.06 -2.97
N VAL A 432 -2.55 7.97 -3.55
CA VAL A 432 -3.82 8.34 -2.92
C VAL A 432 -4.87 7.28 -3.20
N VAL A 433 -5.64 6.93 -2.17
CA VAL A 433 -6.94 6.26 -2.30
C VAL A 433 -8.02 7.15 -1.68
N CYS A 434 -9.00 7.56 -2.47
CA CYS A 434 -10.24 8.19 -1.99
C CYS A 434 -11.34 7.12 -1.95
N LEU A 435 -11.88 6.83 -0.77
CA LEU A 435 -13.03 5.95 -0.54
C LEU A 435 -14.26 6.80 -0.22
N PHE A 436 -15.29 6.77 -1.05
CA PHE A 436 -16.54 7.51 -0.86
C PHE A 436 -17.55 6.67 -0.08
N LEU A 437 -18.19 7.26 0.93
CA LEU A 437 -19.06 6.56 1.89
C LEU A 437 -20.55 6.74 1.55
N ASP A 438 -20.93 7.87 0.94
CA ASP A 438 -22.32 8.24 0.61
C ASP A 438 -22.88 7.52 -0.63
N THR A 439 -22.82 6.21 -0.67
CA THR A 439 -23.27 5.44 -1.85
C THR A 439 -24.69 4.91 -1.77
N ASP A 440 -25.32 4.93 -0.59
CA ASP A 440 -26.69 4.42 -0.44
C ASP A 440 -27.72 5.29 -1.19
N GLU A 441 -27.49 6.60 -1.34
CA GLU A 441 -28.45 7.50 -2.02
C GLU A 441 -28.53 7.34 -3.55
N LEU A 442 -27.47 6.82 -4.20
CA LEU A 442 -27.49 6.59 -5.66
C LEU A 442 -28.26 5.33 -6.06
N SER A 443 -28.44 4.40 -5.11
CA SER A 443 -29.22 3.18 -5.33
C SER A 443 -30.72 3.44 -5.27
N GLU A 444 -31.17 4.34 -4.39
CA GLU A 444 -32.59 4.66 -4.24
C GLU A 444 -33.12 5.51 -5.41
N THR A 445 -32.37 6.51 -5.88
CA THR A 445 -32.78 7.36 -7.02
C THR A 445 -32.78 6.62 -8.36
N SER A 446 -31.86 5.69 -8.57
CA SER A 446 -31.87 4.85 -9.79
C SER A 446 -33.03 3.84 -9.78
N SER A 447 -33.41 3.34 -8.61
CA SER A 447 -34.55 2.42 -8.47
C SER A 447 -35.91 3.13 -8.54
N SER A 448 -36.00 4.40 -8.10
CA SER A 448 -37.24 5.17 -8.20
C SER A 448 -37.53 5.60 -9.64
N MET A 449 -36.51 6.05 -10.39
CA MET A 449 -36.69 6.39 -11.81
C MET A 449 -37.00 5.16 -12.68
N ALA A 450 -36.41 4.00 -12.37
CA ALA A 450 -36.75 2.75 -13.06
C ALA A 450 -38.17 2.24 -12.73
N ARG A 451 -38.67 2.50 -11.52
CA ARG A 451 -40.05 2.17 -11.09
C ARG A 451 -41.09 3.14 -11.64
N ASP A 452 -40.74 4.42 -11.80
CA ASP A 452 -41.65 5.42 -12.39
C ASP A 452 -41.78 5.26 -13.91
N MET A 453 -40.74 4.79 -14.61
CA MET A 453 -40.84 4.47 -16.04
C MET A 453 -41.56 3.14 -16.33
N THR A 454 -41.63 2.21 -15.36
CA THR A 454 -42.33 0.92 -15.54
C THR A 454 -43.83 0.98 -15.21
N ASN A 455 -44.28 2.01 -14.48
CA ASN A 455 -45.70 2.23 -14.18
C ASN A 455 -46.42 3.21 -15.14
N ALA A 456 -45.70 3.85 -16.06
CA ALA A 456 -46.26 4.85 -16.97
C ALA A 456 -46.63 4.32 -18.38
N VAL A 457 -46.61 3.00 -18.59
CA VAL A 457 -46.94 2.36 -19.88
C VAL A 457 -48.20 1.49 -19.73
N GLU A 458 -49.36 2.16 -19.61
CA GLU A 458 -50.67 1.58 -19.85
C GLU A 458 -51.43 2.49 -20.84
N VAL A 459 -51.39 2.18 -22.14
CA VAL A 459 -52.32 2.78 -23.11
C VAL A 459 -52.73 1.77 -24.18
N SER A 460 -53.97 1.30 -24.02
CA SER A 460 -55.02 1.06 -25.02
C SER A 460 -54.65 0.69 -26.47
N SER A 461 -55.21 -0.46 -26.87
CA SER A 461 -55.41 -1.01 -28.21
C SER A 461 -55.69 -0.02 -29.35
N GLY A 462 -55.03 -0.21 -30.50
CA GLY A 462 -55.37 0.45 -31.76
C GLY A 462 -54.46 0.00 -32.91
N GLN A 463 -55.09 -0.52 -33.96
CA GLN A 463 -54.52 -1.18 -35.14
C GLN A 463 -53.58 -0.34 -36.03
N HIS A 464 -52.58 -1.06 -36.60
CA HIS A 464 -51.97 -0.93 -37.95
C HIS A 464 -50.92 0.15 -38.29
N SER A 465 -49.79 -0.40 -38.75
CA SER A 465 -48.84 0.07 -39.79
C SER A 465 -47.79 1.15 -39.49
N ASN A 466 -46.54 0.66 -39.45
CA ASN A 466 -45.31 1.15 -40.07
C ASN A 466 -44.91 2.62 -39.92
N THR A 467 -43.82 2.85 -39.14
CA THR A 467 -42.57 3.57 -39.51
C THR A 467 -41.88 4.00 -38.22
N ILE A 468 -40.72 3.41 -37.89
CA ILE A 468 -39.87 3.89 -36.78
C ILE A 468 -38.71 4.68 -37.38
N GLN A 469 -38.86 5.99 -37.37
CA GLN A 469 -37.76 6.93 -37.20
C GLN A 469 -38.04 7.69 -35.90
N LEU A 470 -37.17 7.56 -34.90
CA LEU A 470 -37.08 8.54 -33.83
C LEU A 470 -35.63 8.96 -33.64
N SER A 471 -35.41 10.20 -34.05
CA SER A 471 -34.28 11.04 -33.81
C SER A 471 -34.30 11.61 -32.39
N THR A 472 -33.08 11.96 -31.95
CA THR A 472 -32.70 13.06 -31.03
C THR A 472 -32.84 12.86 -29.52
N GLY A 473 -31.70 13.00 -28.82
CA GLY A 473 -31.66 13.53 -27.46
C GLY A 473 -30.52 13.11 -26.51
N VAL A 474 -29.23 13.23 -26.91
CA VAL A 474 -28.03 13.69 -26.13
C VAL A 474 -27.98 13.39 -24.60
N SER A 475 -26.94 12.81 -23.97
CA SER A 475 -25.48 12.95 -24.15
C SER A 475 -24.70 11.69 -23.72
N SER A 476 -23.63 11.37 -24.45
CA SER A 476 -22.68 10.28 -24.23
C SER A 476 -21.48 10.79 -23.42
N ASP A 477 -21.19 10.23 -22.25
CA ASP A 477 -19.88 10.33 -21.59
C ASP A 477 -19.61 9.10 -20.70
N VAL A 478 -19.59 7.93 -21.33
CA VAL A 478 -18.90 6.72 -20.83
C VAL A 478 -18.23 6.12 -22.06
N VAL A 479 -16.98 5.68 -21.91
CA VAL A 479 -16.07 5.19 -22.97
C VAL A 479 -15.23 6.30 -23.62
N THR A 480 -14.03 6.53 -23.06
CA THR A 480 -12.72 6.74 -23.75
C THR A 480 -11.76 7.48 -22.80
N ALA A 481 -10.89 6.74 -22.11
CA ALA A 481 -9.60 7.26 -21.65
C ALA A 481 -8.52 6.32 -22.18
N VAL A 482 -8.18 6.58 -23.45
CA VAL A 482 -7.20 5.90 -24.28
C VAL A 482 -5.80 6.39 -23.91
N LEU A 483 -4.95 5.42 -23.59
CA LEU A 483 -3.55 5.24 -24.01
C LEU A 483 -2.78 6.49 -24.51
N THR A 484 -1.91 7.03 -23.67
CA THR A 484 -0.58 7.64 -23.95
C THR A 484 0.17 7.60 -22.60
N ASP A 485 1.43 7.20 -22.40
CA ASP A 485 2.66 7.19 -23.19
C ASP A 485 3.61 6.09 -22.65
N GLY A 486 4.47 5.55 -23.54
CA GLY A 486 5.88 5.26 -23.21
C GLY A 486 6.30 3.83 -22.88
N ASP A 487 6.74 3.11 -23.92
CA ASP A 487 7.88 2.18 -23.96
C ASP A 487 7.88 0.89 -23.10
N ASP A 488 7.46 -0.24 -23.68
CA ASP A 488 8.37 -1.31 -24.17
C ASP A 488 7.58 -2.59 -24.55
N LEU A 489 7.66 -2.95 -25.83
CA LEU A 489 7.07 -4.16 -26.43
C LEU A 489 7.81 -5.44 -26.01
N SER A 490 7.07 -6.48 -25.61
CA SER A 490 7.21 -7.84 -26.17
C SER A 490 6.09 -8.79 -25.72
N ALA A 491 5.29 -9.26 -26.69
CA ALA A 491 4.69 -10.60 -26.88
C ALA A 491 4.03 -11.31 -25.65
N VAL A 492 2.79 -11.80 -25.64
CA VAL A 492 1.97 -12.53 -26.64
C VAL A 492 0.52 -12.72 -26.11
N ASP A 493 -0.44 -12.73 -27.05
CA ASP A 493 -1.79 -13.36 -27.09
C ASP A 493 -2.85 -13.21 -25.97
N ALA A 494 -3.96 -12.52 -26.28
CA ALA A 494 -5.31 -13.12 -26.36
C ALA A 494 -6.38 -12.12 -26.85
N VAL A 495 -6.70 -12.31 -28.13
CA VAL A 495 -7.79 -11.84 -29.02
C VAL A 495 -9.13 -11.37 -28.41
N ALA A 496 -9.63 -10.29 -29.03
CA ALA A 496 -10.94 -9.64 -28.90
C ALA A 496 -12.15 -10.47 -29.36
N LYS A 497 -13.35 -10.16 -28.83
CA LYS A 497 -14.62 -10.32 -29.57
C LYS A 497 -15.59 -9.19 -29.25
N LEU A 498 -15.87 -8.42 -30.30
CA LEU A 498 -16.84 -7.34 -30.44
C LEU A 498 -18.24 -7.93 -30.76
N VAL A 499 -19.27 -7.20 -30.35
CA VAL A 499 -20.71 -7.39 -30.57
C VAL A 499 -21.09 -7.38 -32.06
N THR A 500 -22.03 -8.25 -32.48
CA THR A 500 -23.07 -7.92 -33.48
C THR A 500 -24.36 -8.70 -33.19
N LEU A 501 -25.48 -7.98 -33.10
CA LEU A 501 -26.86 -8.46 -33.05
C LEU A 501 -27.48 -8.18 -34.43
N THR A 502 -28.02 -9.19 -35.11
CA THR A 502 -29.10 -9.02 -36.10
C THR A 502 -29.93 -10.30 -36.24
N ASP A 503 -31.24 -10.06 -36.17
CA ASP A 503 -32.35 -10.73 -36.84
C ASP A 503 -33.08 -11.95 -36.21
N LEU A 504 -34.38 -11.69 -36.07
CA LEU A 504 -35.51 -12.37 -35.44
C LEU A 504 -35.99 -13.66 -36.17
N PRO A 505 -36.91 -14.44 -35.57
CA PRO A 505 -37.05 -15.88 -35.76
C PRO A 505 -38.15 -16.27 -36.75
N ASN A 506 -38.08 -17.52 -37.25
CA ASN A 506 -39.22 -18.19 -37.87
C ASN A 506 -39.47 -19.56 -37.21
N ASN A 507 -40.69 -19.68 -36.70
CA ASN A 507 -41.36 -20.89 -36.22
C ASN A 507 -41.43 -21.95 -37.33
N ALA A 508 -41.10 -23.20 -37.01
CA ALA A 508 -41.64 -24.36 -37.72
C ALA A 508 -41.64 -25.58 -36.78
N SER A 509 -42.84 -26.10 -36.57
CA SER A 509 -43.23 -27.20 -35.70
C SER A 509 -42.71 -28.57 -36.12
N GLY A 510 -42.52 -29.47 -35.16
CA GLY A 510 -42.24 -30.88 -35.42
C GLY A 510 -42.11 -31.71 -34.14
N ALA A 511 -43.23 -31.94 -33.43
CA ALA A 511 -43.32 -32.99 -32.42
C ALA A 511 -44.46 -33.94 -32.77
N THR A 512 -44.06 -35.12 -33.23
CA THR A 512 -44.83 -36.35 -33.38
C THR A 512 -45.39 -36.81 -32.03
N GLN A 513 -46.70 -37.09 -31.96
CA GLN A 513 -47.23 -38.34 -31.40
C GLN A 513 -48.74 -38.47 -31.65
N SER A 514 -49.13 -39.71 -31.94
CA SER A 514 -50.39 -40.21 -32.47
C SER A 514 -51.38 -40.66 -31.39
N ILE A 515 -52.62 -40.98 -31.84
CA ILE A 515 -53.69 -41.80 -31.20
C ILE A 515 -54.75 -40.92 -30.50
N THR A 516 -55.88 -40.56 -31.13
CA THR A 516 -57.08 -41.32 -31.55
C THR A 516 -58.12 -41.54 -30.42
N THR A 517 -59.36 -41.14 -30.76
CA THR A 517 -60.69 -41.52 -30.26
C THR A 517 -61.32 -40.82 -29.04
N LYS A 518 -62.35 -40.04 -29.41
CA LYS A 518 -63.51 -39.48 -28.70
C LYS A 518 -63.33 -38.18 -27.93
#